data_AF-A0A955DQL3-F1
#
_entry.id   AF-A0A955DQL3-F1
#
_cell.length_a   1.000
_cell.length_b   1.000
_cell.length_c   1.000
_cell.angle_alpha   90.00
_cell.angle_beta   90.00
_cell.angle_gamma   90.00
#
_symmetry.space_group_name_H-M   'P 1'
#
loop_
_entity.id
_entity.type
_entity.pdbx_description
1 polymer ?
#
loop_
_entity_poly.entity_id
_entity_poly.type
_entity_poly.pdbx_seq_one_letter_code
_entity_poly.pdbx_strand_id
1 'polypeptide(L)'
;MNSDELVDLLKQHGITMHEEGDDCIFLRMDKIDDRTEYHLNCGDSTCPAYEGATVVVSARDKLAGTIEHIIHRLHLAQMVLVPVGRWRNVFDAVAFSMASNEDWQEIDAAATVELNTRDPLLCEASDYPLMIELVNALLHDADSSSQGLMILTGGVPLLIEIIPDGAMRVSIGIPHIADELDDILNPT
;
A
#
# COMPACT_ATOMS: atom_id res chain seq x y z
N MET A 1 0.57 16.42 -0.20
CA MET A 1 -0.66 16.46 0.61
C MET A 1 -0.25 16.77 2.05
N ASN A 2 -0.97 17.63 2.77
CA ASN A 2 -0.64 17.91 4.18
C ASN A 2 -1.39 16.96 5.14
N SER A 3 -1.07 17.00 6.43
CA SER A 3 -1.67 16.10 7.43
C SER A 3 -3.18 16.30 7.61
N ASP A 4 -3.69 17.52 7.48
CA ASP A 4 -5.13 17.80 7.62
C ASP A 4 -5.91 17.23 6.42
N GLU A 5 -5.39 17.41 5.21
CA GLU A 5 -5.93 16.82 3.98
C GLU A 5 -5.98 15.28 4.06
N LEU A 6 -4.92 14.64 4.60
CA LEU A 6 -4.92 13.20 4.85
C LEU A 6 -6.03 12.82 5.82
N VAL A 7 -6.16 13.51 6.95
CA VAL A 7 -7.16 13.19 7.98
C VAL A 7 -8.58 13.28 7.40
N ASP A 8 -8.86 14.28 6.56
CA ASP A 8 -10.17 14.42 5.94
C ASP A 8 -10.42 13.34 4.87
N LEU A 9 -9.40 12.96 4.10
CA LEU A 9 -9.46 11.82 3.18
C LEU A 9 -9.76 10.51 3.91
N LEU A 10 -9.05 10.25 5.02
CA LEU A 10 -9.25 9.05 5.84
C LEU A 10 -10.70 8.98 6.35
N LYS A 11 -11.23 10.08 6.88
CA LYS A 11 -12.63 10.15 7.33
C LYS A 11 -13.61 9.91 6.20
N GLN A 12 -13.38 10.51 5.03
CA GLN A 12 -14.24 10.33 3.86
C GLN A 12 -14.33 8.86 3.44
N HIS A 13 -13.21 8.13 3.55
CA HIS A 13 -13.13 6.72 3.17
C HIS A 13 -13.44 5.75 4.31
N GLY A 14 -13.84 6.25 5.48
CA GLY A 14 -14.14 5.42 6.65
C GLY A 14 -12.92 4.67 7.19
N ILE A 15 -11.73 5.26 7.04
CA ILE A 15 -10.44 4.71 7.45
C ILE A 15 -9.99 5.40 8.74
N THR A 16 -9.51 4.60 9.68
CA THR A 16 -8.95 5.05 10.95
C THR A 16 -7.47 4.74 11.05
N MET A 17 -6.78 5.59 11.80
CA MET A 17 -5.37 5.43 12.14
C MET A 17 -5.23 4.70 13.46
N HIS A 18 -4.34 3.72 13.49
CA HIS A 18 -4.03 2.88 14.64
C HIS A 18 -2.53 2.92 14.92
N GLU A 19 -2.14 3.37 16.11
CA GLU A 19 -0.76 3.30 16.56
C GLU A 19 -0.52 1.93 17.19
N GLU A 20 0.53 1.24 16.75
CA GLU A 20 0.94 -0.05 17.32
C GLU A 20 2.46 -0.04 17.57
N GLY A 21 2.85 -0.23 18.83
CA GLY A 21 4.23 0.01 19.26
C GLY A 21 4.61 1.49 19.28
N ASP A 22 5.90 1.79 19.40
CA ASP A 22 6.37 3.16 19.66
C ASP A 22 6.57 4.00 18.38
N ASP A 23 6.60 3.40 17.19
CA ASP A 23 6.96 4.10 15.95
C ASP A 23 6.29 3.51 14.69
N CYS A 24 5.15 2.81 14.83
CA CYS A 24 4.37 2.31 13.68
C CYS A 24 2.93 2.81 13.69
N ILE A 25 2.47 3.25 12.52
CA ILE A 25 1.10 3.67 12.27
C ILE A 25 0.50 2.75 11.21
N PHE A 26 -0.68 2.22 11.50
CA PHE A 26 -1.46 1.40 10.59
C PHE A 26 -2.78 2.09 10.26
N LEU A 27 -3.26 1.91 9.05
CA LEU A 27 -4.56 2.38 8.58
C LEU A 27 -5.48 1.18 8.48
N ARG A 28 -6.74 1.34 8.88
CA ARG A 28 -7.76 0.29 8.75
C ARG A 28 -9.08 0.90 8.33
N MET A 29 -9.79 0.23 7.44
CA MET A 29 -11.14 0.61 7.07
C MET A 29 -12.14 0.04 8.08
N ASP A 30 -12.50 0.81 9.10
CA ASP A 30 -13.32 0.31 10.22
C ASP A 30 -14.72 0.96 10.31
N LYS A 31 -14.99 2.03 9.54
CA LYS A 31 -16.28 2.74 9.54
C LYS A 31 -17.18 2.38 8.36
N ILE A 32 -16.87 1.30 7.64
CA ILE A 32 -17.69 0.78 6.55
C ILE A 32 -18.10 -0.65 6.92
N ASP A 33 -19.40 -0.84 7.14
CA ASP A 33 -19.97 -2.11 7.56
C ASP A 33 -19.90 -3.17 6.44
N ASP A 34 -20.29 -2.80 5.22
CA ASP A 34 -20.33 -3.69 4.05
C ASP A 34 -19.00 -3.67 3.25
N ARG A 35 -17.86 -3.50 3.92
CA ARG A 35 -16.56 -3.52 3.26
C ARG A 35 -16.16 -4.94 2.87
N THR A 36 -15.44 -5.07 1.76
CA THR A 36 -14.82 -6.32 1.35
C THR A 36 -13.34 -6.28 1.66
N GLU A 37 -12.81 -7.38 2.20
CA GLU A 37 -11.42 -7.52 2.60
C GLU A 37 -10.79 -8.68 1.83
N TYR A 38 -9.64 -8.43 1.23
CA TYR A 38 -8.81 -9.44 0.56
C TYR A 38 -7.46 -9.57 1.26
N HIS A 39 -7.00 -10.80 1.42
CA HIS A 39 -5.66 -11.08 1.91
C HIS A 39 -4.92 -11.92 0.87
N LEU A 40 -4.01 -11.27 0.14
CA LEU A 40 -3.17 -11.90 -0.85
C LEU A 40 -1.89 -12.38 -0.15
N ASN A 41 -1.85 -13.69 0.10
CA ASN A 41 -0.79 -14.34 0.84
C ASN A 41 0.22 -14.95 -0.13
N CYS A 42 1.49 -14.51 -0.06
CA CYS A 42 2.58 -15.32 -0.60
C CYS A 42 2.88 -16.38 0.43
N GLY A 43 2.66 -17.66 0.10
CA GLY A 43 2.47 -18.76 1.07
C GLY A 43 3.53 -19.00 2.16
N ASP A 44 4.58 -18.20 2.24
CA ASP A 44 5.51 -18.10 3.37
C ASP A 44 5.16 -17.00 4.40
N SER A 45 4.18 -16.14 4.12
CA SER A 45 3.74 -15.07 5.01
C SER A 45 3.05 -15.61 6.26
N THR A 46 3.51 -15.14 7.41
CA THR A 46 2.96 -15.36 8.75
C THR A 46 1.91 -14.33 9.15
N CYS A 47 1.72 -13.28 8.36
CA CYS A 47 0.75 -12.23 8.65
C CYS A 47 -0.69 -12.79 8.58
N PRO A 48 -1.49 -12.70 9.66
CA PRO A 48 -2.84 -13.23 9.65
C PRO A 48 -3.76 -12.42 8.72
N ALA A 49 -4.74 -13.06 8.09
CA ALA A 49 -5.81 -12.34 7.41
C ALA A 49 -6.72 -11.62 8.43
N TYR A 50 -7.38 -10.54 8.02
CA TYR A 50 -8.47 -9.99 8.82
C TYR A 50 -9.65 -10.98 8.89
N GLU A 51 -10.42 -10.89 9.97
CA GLU A 51 -11.62 -11.71 10.12
C GLU A 51 -12.60 -11.43 8.97
N GLY A 52 -13.06 -12.50 8.31
CA GLY A 52 -13.96 -12.40 7.16
C GLY A 52 -13.28 -12.09 5.82
N ALA A 53 -11.96 -11.89 5.79
CA ALA A 53 -11.26 -11.61 4.54
C ALA A 53 -11.20 -12.83 3.61
N THR A 54 -11.37 -12.58 2.31
CA THR A 54 -11.12 -13.57 1.26
C THR A 54 -9.62 -13.75 1.10
N VAL A 55 -9.13 -14.95 1.40
CA VAL A 55 -7.71 -15.30 1.26
C VAL A 55 -7.43 -15.81 -0.14
N VAL A 56 -6.50 -15.16 -0.83
CA VAL A 56 -6.03 -15.53 -2.17
C VAL A 56 -4.56 -15.87 -2.10
N VAL A 57 -4.18 -17.06 -2.53
CA VAL A 57 -2.77 -17.44 -2.63
C VAL A 57 -2.20 -16.86 -3.91
N SER A 58 -1.18 -16.02 -3.80
CA SER A 58 -0.50 -15.42 -4.94
C SER A 58 1.01 -15.61 -4.87
N ALA A 59 1.67 -15.55 -6.02
CA ALA A 59 3.12 -15.49 -6.05
C ALA A 59 3.57 -14.05 -5.73
N ARG A 60 4.69 -13.90 -5.02
CA ARG A 60 5.26 -12.60 -4.62
C ARG A 60 5.42 -11.65 -5.80
N ASP A 61 6.03 -12.14 -6.87
CA ASP A 61 6.29 -11.40 -8.12
C ASP A 61 5.00 -10.93 -8.83
N LYS A 62 3.82 -11.43 -8.43
CA LYS A 62 2.54 -11.01 -9.00
C LYS A 62 1.85 -9.91 -8.19
N LEU A 63 2.20 -9.71 -6.92
CA LEU A 63 1.47 -8.80 -6.04
C LEU A 63 1.58 -7.34 -6.51
N ALA A 64 2.77 -6.89 -6.90
CA ALA A 64 2.96 -5.54 -7.43
C ALA A 64 2.15 -5.33 -8.72
N GLY A 65 2.15 -6.32 -9.63
CA GLY A 65 1.34 -6.29 -10.85
C GLY A 65 -0.18 -6.30 -10.58
N THR A 66 -0.63 -6.89 -9.46
CA THR A 66 -2.04 -6.77 -9.04
C THR A 66 -2.42 -5.31 -8.75
N ILE A 67 -1.54 -4.53 -8.12
CA ILE A 67 -1.80 -3.11 -7.86
C ILE A 67 -1.89 -2.33 -9.18
N GLU A 68 -0.98 -2.60 -10.11
CA GLU A 68 -1.03 -2.02 -11.45
C GLU A 68 -2.38 -2.34 -12.14
N HIS A 69 -2.81 -3.60 -12.12
CA HIS A 69 -4.12 -3.98 -12.68
C HIS A 69 -5.30 -3.28 -12.00
N ILE A 70 -5.27 -3.13 -10.67
CA ILE A 70 -6.29 -2.38 -9.92
C ILE A 70 -6.35 -0.92 -10.39
N ILE A 71 -5.19 -0.26 -10.47
CA ILE A 71 -5.09 1.13 -10.91
C ILE A 71 -5.68 1.31 -12.30
N HIS A 72 -5.32 0.45 -13.24
CA HIS A 72 -5.80 0.52 -14.61
C HIS A 72 -7.30 0.23 -14.73
N ARG A 73 -7.78 -0.83 -14.07
CA ARG A 73 -9.18 -1.26 -14.19
C ARG A 73 -10.15 -0.27 -13.53
N LEU A 74 -9.78 0.24 -12.35
CA LEU A 74 -10.59 1.21 -11.61
C LEU A 74 -10.35 2.66 -12.05
N HIS A 75 -9.49 2.90 -13.03
CA HIS A 75 -9.13 4.22 -13.53
C HIS A 75 -8.67 5.18 -12.40
N LEU A 76 -7.85 4.68 -11.48
CA LEU A 76 -7.40 5.45 -10.33
C LEU A 76 -6.42 6.53 -10.77
N ALA A 77 -6.79 7.79 -10.53
CA ALA A 77 -6.03 8.96 -11.00
C ALA A 77 -4.97 9.45 -10.02
N GLN A 78 -5.17 9.21 -8.72
CA GLN A 78 -4.26 9.66 -7.66
C GLN A 78 -4.20 8.64 -6.53
N MET A 79 -2.98 8.33 -6.12
CA MET A 79 -2.68 7.44 -5.00
C MET A 79 -1.97 8.23 -3.90
N VAL A 80 -2.22 7.86 -2.65
CA VAL A 80 -1.54 8.42 -1.49
C VAL A 80 -0.75 7.30 -0.81
N LEU A 81 0.55 7.51 -0.68
CA LEU A 81 1.46 6.60 0.00
C LEU A 81 1.70 7.07 1.43
N VAL A 82 1.54 6.15 2.39
CA VAL A 82 1.77 6.39 3.82
C VAL A 82 2.69 5.30 4.35
N PRO A 83 3.89 5.63 4.87
CA PRO A 83 4.76 4.62 5.46
C PRO A 83 4.18 4.14 6.79
N VAL A 84 4.37 2.86 7.11
CA VAL A 84 3.99 2.32 8.43
C VAL A 84 4.90 2.91 9.51
N GLY A 85 6.22 2.78 9.31
CA GLY A 85 7.24 3.47 10.10
C GLY A 85 7.47 4.88 9.59
N ARG A 86 8.72 5.28 9.46
CA ARG A 86 9.12 6.54 8.79
C ARG A 86 9.57 6.24 7.37
N TRP A 87 9.64 7.26 6.52
CA TRP A 87 10.17 7.11 5.17
C TRP A 87 11.58 6.50 5.15
N ARG A 88 12.42 6.81 6.13
CA ARG A 88 13.75 6.19 6.29
C ARG A 88 13.67 4.67 6.32
N ASN A 89 12.71 4.08 7.02
CA ASN A 89 12.57 2.63 7.08
C ASN A 89 12.30 2.03 5.69
N VAL A 90 11.41 2.66 4.93
CA VAL A 90 11.09 2.25 3.55
C VAL A 90 12.30 2.40 2.64
N PHE A 91 13.00 3.54 2.71
CA PHE A 91 14.19 3.81 1.90
C PHE A 91 15.32 2.83 2.20
N ASP A 92 15.60 2.59 3.50
CA ASP A 92 16.62 1.64 3.94
C ASP A 92 16.32 0.22 3.45
N ALA A 93 15.04 -0.19 3.45
CA ALA A 93 14.63 -1.51 2.99
C ALA A 93 14.88 -1.72 1.49
N VAL A 94 14.56 -0.72 0.66
CA VAL A 94 14.61 -0.87 -0.81
C VAL A 94 15.91 -0.38 -1.45
N ALA A 95 16.83 0.19 -0.65
CA ALA A 95 18.03 0.87 -1.13
C ALA A 95 18.85 0.03 -2.13
N PHE A 96 18.97 -1.28 -1.88
CA PHE A 96 19.73 -2.17 -2.77
C PHE A 96 18.98 -2.44 -4.08
N SER A 97 17.72 -2.87 -4.02
CA SER A 97 16.94 -3.23 -5.21
C SER A 97 16.62 -2.03 -6.10
N MET A 98 16.47 -0.84 -5.51
CA MET A 98 16.20 0.40 -6.24
C MET A 98 17.47 1.12 -6.69
N ALA A 99 18.67 0.63 -6.35
CA ALA A 99 19.94 1.30 -6.63
C ALA A 99 20.20 1.54 -8.14
N SER A 100 19.58 0.77 -9.03
CA SER A 100 19.72 0.93 -10.48
C SER A 100 18.61 1.75 -11.14
N ASN A 101 17.58 2.18 -10.39
CA ASN A 101 16.51 3.00 -10.92
C ASN A 101 16.92 4.48 -10.87
N GLU A 102 17.01 5.13 -12.04
CA GLU A 102 17.47 6.52 -12.15
C GLU A 102 16.51 7.51 -11.46
N ASP A 103 15.20 7.34 -11.64
CA ASP A 103 14.19 8.19 -11.00
C ASP A 103 14.25 8.08 -9.47
N TRP A 104 14.48 6.88 -8.95
CA TRP A 104 14.69 6.65 -7.53
C TRP A 104 15.96 7.32 -7.00
N GLN A 105 17.07 7.25 -7.74
CA GLN A 105 18.31 7.91 -7.35
C GLN A 105 18.13 9.44 -7.21
N GLU A 106 17.34 10.05 -8.10
CA GLU A 106 17.02 11.47 -8.01
C GLU A 106 16.25 11.80 -6.71
N ILE A 107 15.26 10.97 -6.37
CA ILE A 107 14.48 11.11 -5.13
C ILE A 107 15.38 10.90 -3.90
N ASP A 108 16.16 9.83 -3.87
CA ASP A 108 17.05 9.49 -2.76
C ASP A 108 18.07 10.60 -2.47
N ALA A 109 18.67 11.17 -3.52
CA ALA A 109 19.58 12.30 -3.39
C ALA A 109 18.90 13.55 -2.81
N ALA A 110 17.61 13.76 -3.11
CA ALA A 110 16.84 14.92 -2.63
C ALA A 110 16.22 14.71 -1.24
N ALA A 111 15.95 13.47 -0.82
CA ALA A 111 15.09 13.17 0.34
C ALA A 111 15.79 13.27 1.71
N THR A 112 17.10 13.54 1.77
CA THR A 112 17.94 13.43 2.99
C THR A 112 17.39 14.06 4.29
N VAL A 113 16.58 15.11 4.23
CA VAL A 113 15.99 15.79 5.41
C VAL A 113 14.62 15.22 5.80
N GLU A 114 13.83 14.78 4.82
CA GLU A 114 12.41 14.43 4.99
C GLU A 114 12.21 12.95 5.38
N LEU A 115 13.25 12.12 5.33
CA LEU A 115 13.13 10.69 5.64
C LEU A 115 12.69 10.38 7.09
N ASN A 116 12.81 11.33 8.01
CA ASN A 116 12.39 11.13 9.41
C ASN A 116 10.91 11.45 9.67
N THR A 117 10.14 11.77 8.64
CA THR A 117 8.71 12.06 8.74
C THR A 117 7.87 10.85 8.34
N ARG A 118 6.56 11.00 8.49
CA ARG A 118 5.53 10.10 7.96
C ARG A 118 4.62 10.83 6.97
N ASP A 119 5.10 11.96 6.45
CA ASP A 119 4.24 12.83 5.66
C ASP A 119 3.81 12.08 4.40
N PRO A 120 2.50 12.06 4.09
CA PRO A 120 1.98 11.28 2.99
C PRO A 120 2.50 11.81 1.65
N LEU A 121 2.92 10.89 0.78
CA LEU A 121 3.32 11.23 -0.59
C LEU A 121 2.12 11.05 -1.53
N LEU A 122 1.89 12.05 -2.37
CA LEU A 122 0.90 11.98 -3.44
C LEU A 122 1.59 11.46 -4.69
N CYS A 123 1.04 10.41 -5.30
CA CYS A 123 1.49 9.86 -6.57
C CYS A 123 0.41 10.11 -7.62
N GLU A 124 0.82 10.69 -8.74
CA GLU A 124 0.00 10.86 -9.93
C GLU A 124 0.34 9.80 -10.97
N ALA A 125 -0.39 9.78 -12.09
CA ALA A 125 -0.24 8.76 -13.11
C ALA A 125 1.18 8.64 -13.70
N SER A 126 1.97 9.71 -13.70
CA SER A 126 3.39 9.68 -14.11
C SER A 126 4.27 8.87 -13.17
N ASP A 127 3.89 8.77 -11.90
CA ASP A 127 4.72 8.22 -10.83
C ASP A 127 4.43 6.72 -10.60
N TYR A 128 3.36 6.21 -11.22
CA TYR A 128 2.92 4.83 -11.03
C TYR A 128 3.99 3.79 -11.35
N PRO A 129 4.77 3.89 -12.46
CA PRO A 129 5.83 2.93 -12.72
C PRO A 129 6.83 2.84 -11.55
N LEU A 130 7.29 3.97 -11.04
CA LEU A 130 8.21 4.03 -9.91
C LEU A 130 7.59 3.51 -8.61
N MET A 131 6.32 3.84 -8.36
CA MET A 131 5.58 3.31 -7.21
C MET A 131 5.44 1.79 -7.27
N ILE A 132 5.16 1.21 -8.44
CA ILE A 132 5.06 -0.24 -8.62
C ILE A 132 6.42 -0.92 -8.40
N GLU A 133 7.51 -0.32 -8.90
CA GLU A 133 8.87 -0.81 -8.61
C GLU A 133 9.21 -0.74 -7.11
N LEU A 134 8.86 0.36 -6.44
CA LEU A 134 9.01 0.52 -4.99
C LEU A 134 8.25 -0.58 -4.22
N VAL A 135 6.98 -0.82 -4.56
CA VAL A 135 6.19 -1.89 -3.93
C VAL A 135 6.83 -3.25 -4.19
N ASN A 136 7.28 -3.50 -5.43
CA ASN A 136 7.94 -4.75 -5.76
C ASN A 136 9.22 -4.95 -4.93
N ALA A 137 10.06 -3.92 -4.78
CA ALA A 137 11.23 -3.97 -3.92
C ALA A 137 10.87 -4.24 -2.45
N LEU A 138 9.86 -3.53 -1.92
CA LEU A 138 9.39 -3.74 -0.54
C LEU A 138 8.93 -5.17 -0.28
N LEU A 139 8.19 -5.77 -1.21
CA LEU A 139 7.71 -7.15 -1.08
C LEU A 139 8.85 -8.18 -1.00
N HIS A 140 10.04 -7.85 -1.50
CA HIS A 140 11.20 -8.74 -1.53
C HIS A 140 12.20 -8.48 -0.42
N ASP A 141 12.40 -7.20 -0.06
CA ASP A 141 13.53 -6.78 0.77
C ASP A 141 13.14 -6.37 2.19
N ALA A 142 11.87 -6.04 2.42
CA ALA A 142 11.44 -5.61 3.74
C ALA A 142 11.37 -6.81 4.71
N ASP A 143 11.90 -6.62 5.91
CA ASP A 143 12.04 -7.65 6.95
C ASP A 143 11.48 -7.22 8.33
N SER A 144 11.02 -5.97 8.44
CA SER A 144 10.49 -5.40 9.67
C SER A 144 9.13 -4.75 9.43
N SER A 145 8.19 -4.88 10.37
CA SER A 145 6.87 -4.25 10.29
C SER A 145 6.90 -2.74 10.02
N SER A 146 7.95 -2.04 10.49
CA SER A 146 8.15 -0.61 10.27
C SER A 146 8.44 -0.22 8.81
N GLN A 147 8.80 -1.19 7.96
CA GLN A 147 9.11 -0.98 6.54
C GLN A 147 7.89 -1.20 5.64
N GLY A 148 6.71 -1.41 6.22
CA GLY A 148 5.46 -1.53 5.46
C GLY A 148 5.04 -0.22 4.80
N LEU A 149 4.17 -0.34 3.81
CA LEU A 149 3.61 0.79 3.07
C LEU A 149 2.09 0.63 2.94
N MET A 150 1.36 1.73 3.11
CA MET A 150 -0.08 1.77 2.91
C MET A 150 -0.40 2.71 1.77
N ILE A 151 -1.32 2.28 0.90
CA ILE A 151 -1.71 3.00 -0.29
C ILE A 151 -3.21 3.25 -0.25
N LEU A 152 -3.59 4.51 -0.35
CA LEU A 152 -4.98 4.97 -0.43
C LEU A 152 -5.23 5.57 -1.82
N THR A 153 -6.49 5.74 -2.18
CA THR A 153 -6.85 6.51 -3.39
C THR A 153 -7.53 7.82 -3.02
N GLY A 154 -7.38 8.85 -3.85
CA GLY A 154 -8.08 10.12 -3.64
C GLY A 154 -9.60 10.04 -3.88
N GLY A 155 -10.08 9.09 -4.71
CA GLY A 155 -11.45 9.11 -5.23
C GLY A 155 -12.38 8.02 -4.70
N VAL A 156 -11.85 6.87 -4.29
CA VAL A 156 -12.63 5.71 -3.84
C VAL A 156 -12.10 5.17 -2.51
N PRO A 157 -12.96 4.64 -1.63
CA PRO A 157 -12.54 4.01 -0.38
C PRO A 157 -11.90 2.66 -0.69
N LEU A 158 -10.62 2.71 -1.03
CA LEU A 158 -9.74 1.59 -1.29
C LEU A 158 -8.47 1.83 -0.47
N LEU A 159 -8.10 0.83 0.32
CA LEU A 159 -6.87 0.79 1.10
C LEU A 159 -6.10 -0.48 0.71
N ILE A 160 -4.83 -0.32 0.38
CA ILE A 160 -3.91 -1.43 0.13
C ILE A 160 -2.80 -1.37 1.17
N GLU A 161 -2.55 -2.48 1.85
CA GLU A 161 -1.46 -2.61 2.82
C GLU A 161 -0.39 -3.55 2.26
N ILE A 162 0.84 -3.05 2.12
CA ILE A 162 2.02 -3.83 1.77
C ILE A 162 2.69 -4.28 3.05
N ILE A 163 2.70 -5.59 3.29
CA ILE A 163 3.23 -6.19 4.51
C ILE A 163 4.62 -6.77 4.18
N PRO A 164 5.67 -6.34 4.89
CA PRO A 164 7.07 -6.78 4.71
C PRO A 164 7.27 -8.30 4.67
N ASP A 165 6.41 -9.05 5.35
CA ASP A 165 6.40 -10.52 5.37
C ASP A 165 5.77 -11.16 4.11
N GLY A 166 5.77 -10.47 2.97
CA GLY A 166 5.28 -11.01 1.70
C GLY A 166 3.76 -11.14 1.58
N ALA A 167 2.97 -10.34 2.31
CA ALA A 167 1.52 -10.30 2.13
C ALA A 167 1.05 -8.93 1.62
N MET A 168 -0.10 -8.91 0.98
CA MET A 168 -0.82 -7.69 0.67
C MET A 168 -2.26 -7.80 1.15
N ARG A 169 -2.79 -6.78 1.82
CA ARG A 169 -4.22 -6.69 2.12
C ARG A 169 -4.86 -5.61 1.29
N VAL A 170 -6.11 -5.83 0.91
CA VAL A 170 -6.92 -4.86 0.17
C VAL A 170 -8.28 -4.74 0.82
N SER A 171 -8.59 -3.56 1.32
CA SER A 171 -9.90 -3.21 1.91
C SER A 171 -10.66 -2.31 0.96
N ILE A 172 -11.91 -2.66 0.64
CA ILE A 172 -12.76 -1.96 -0.32
C ILE A 172 -14.08 -1.59 0.33
N GLY A 173 -14.38 -0.30 0.37
CA GLY A 173 -15.60 0.22 0.97
C GLY A 173 -16.82 0.26 0.04
N ILE A 174 -16.64 -0.15 -1.22
CA ILE A 174 -17.68 -0.11 -2.26
C ILE A 174 -17.85 -1.50 -2.88
N PRO A 175 -19.02 -2.17 -2.71
CA PRO A 175 -19.23 -3.54 -3.17
C PRO A 175 -18.96 -3.79 -4.66
N HIS A 176 -19.39 -2.90 -5.57
CA HIS A 176 -19.17 -3.11 -7.01
C HIS A 176 -17.68 -3.02 -7.41
N ILE A 177 -16.85 -2.29 -6.65
CA ILE A 177 -15.39 -2.27 -6.86
C ILE A 177 -14.78 -3.59 -6.41
N ALA A 178 -15.33 -4.20 -5.35
CA ALA A 178 -14.89 -5.53 -4.90
C ALA A 178 -15.16 -6.60 -5.97
N ASP A 179 -16.33 -6.55 -6.63
CA ASP A 179 -16.64 -7.45 -7.75
C ASP A 179 -15.61 -7.33 -8.89
N GLU A 180 -15.16 -6.11 -9.20
CA GLU A 180 -14.10 -5.91 -10.21
C GLU A 180 -12.75 -6.47 -9.77
N LEU A 181 -12.44 -6.43 -8.47
CA LEU A 181 -11.23 -7.05 -7.92
C LEU A 181 -11.31 -8.57 -7.90
N ASP A 182 -12.47 -9.16 -7.62
CA ASP A 182 -12.69 -10.60 -7.70
C ASP A 182 -12.32 -11.13 -9.09
N ASP A 183 -12.74 -10.44 -10.15
CA ASP A 183 -12.39 -10.78 -11.54
C ASP A 183 -10.87 -10.69 -11.81
N ILE A 184 -10.16 -9.74 -11.18
CA ILE A 184 -8.71 -9.59 -11.31
C ILE A 184 -8.00 -10.75 -10.61
N LEU A 185 -8.44 -11.11 -9.41
CA LEU A 185 -7.80 -12.12 -8.57
C LEU A 185 -8.13 -13.54 -8.99
N ASN A 186 -9.31 -13.76 -9.55
CA ASN A 186 -9.81 -15.06 -9.99
C ASN A 186 -10.32 -14.97 -11.45
N PRO A 187 -9.43 -14.76 -12.43
CA PRO A 187 -9.84 -14.69 -13.82
C PRO A 187 -10.43 -16.04 -14.28
N THR A 188 -11.68 -16.03 -14.74
CA THR A 188 -12.37 -17.20 -15.33
C THR A 188 -11.71 -17.72 -16.60
#